data_AF-A0A0A8ES10-F1
#
_entry.id   AF-A0A0A8ES10-F1
#
_cell.length_a   1.000
_cell.length_b   1.000
_cell.length_c   1.000
_cell.angle_alpha   90.00
_cell.angle_beta   90.00
_cell.angle_gamma   90.00
#
_symmetry.space_group_name_H-M   'P 1'
#
loop_
_entity.id
_entity.type
_entity.pdbx_description
1 polymer ?
#
loop_
_entity_poly.entity_id
_entity_poly.type
_entity_poly.pdbx_seq_one_letter_code
_entity_poly.pdbx_strand_id
1 'polypeptide(L)'
;MPYVRLNGINTAAADELTQLLRKAMRGTYKVAAQLRAAVRAHGLDDFPEPTVYDSKIHLGDVSIATADKLACVLGAPPQAELAETPDWPEAQQVANRLDVAFKKATGGGFMDQYLHPYCRRCDCDPAIELGDLTKGTARRLVKALHEAHDAAPAPAALRERSA
;
A
#
# COMPACT_ATOMS: atom_id res chain seq x y z
N MET A 1 -4.08 32.17 -10.85
CA MET A 1 -3.23 31.06 -10.37
C MET A 1 -1.88 31.62 -9.95
N PRO A 2 -1.43 31.38 -8.72
CA PRO A 2 -0.08 31.79 -8.30
C PRO A 2 0.97 30.95 -9.03
N TYR A 3 2.00 31.59 -9.58
CA TYR A 3 3.16 30.92 -10.16
C TYR A 3 4.42 31.39 -9.42
N VAL A 4 5.39 30.49 -9.23
CA VAL A 4 6.68 30.81 -8.60
C VAL A 4 7.73 30.92 -9.70
N ARG A 5 8.33 32.10 -9.88
CA ARG A 5 9.48 32.27 -10.78
C ARG A 5 10.76 31.85 -10.05
N LEU A 6 11.38 30.76 -10.50
CA LEU A 6 12.62 30.26 -9.90
C LEU A 6 13.88 31.07 -10.29
N ASN A 7 13.80 31.93 -11.32
CA ASN A 7 14.94 32.64 -11.92
C ASN A 7 15.50 33.82 -11.08
N GLY A 8 15.23 33.88 -9.78
CA GLY A 8 15.72 34.94 -8.88
C GLY A 8 15.81 34.54 -7.42
N ILE A 9 15.81 33.23 -7.14
CA ILE A 9 15.84 32.71 -5.77
C ILE A 9 17.28 32.80 -5.25
N ASN A 10 17.51 33.69 -4.28
CA ASN A 10 18.74 33.68 -3.51
C ASN A 10 18.74 32.49 -2.51
N THR A 11 19.88 32.20 -1.90
CA THR A 11 20.02 31.06 -0.99
C THR A 11 19.02 31.10 0.18
N ALA A 12 18.78 32.28 0.76
CA ALA A 12 17.81 32.44 1.85
C ALA A 12 16.36 32.11 1.43
N ALA A 13 15.94 32.54 0.24
CA ALA A 13 14.62 32.21 -0.30
C ALA A 13 14.52 30.72 -0.69
N ALA A 14 15.62 30.10 -1.16
CA ALA A 14 15.68 28.67 -1.41
C ALA A 14 15.53 27.87 -0.10
N ASP A 15 16.17 28.31 0.97
CA ASP A 15 16.07 27.70 2.30
C ASP A 15 14.65 27.82 2.86
N GLU A 16 14.03 29.00 2.77
CA GLU A 16 12.66 29.21 3.22
C GLU A 16 11.66 28.33 2.44
N LEU A 17 11.78 28.29 1.11
CA LEU A 17 10.97 27.40 0.26
C LEU A 17 11.17 25.93 0.63
N THR A 18 12.41 25.52 0.86
CA THR A 18 12.74 24.15 1.28
C THR A 18 12.08 23.81 2.62
N GLN A 19 12.09 24.75 3.58
CA GLN A 19 11.43 24.56 4.87
C GLN A 19 9.90 24.44 4.74
N LEU A 20 9.29 25.29 3.90
CA LEU A 20 7.85 25.23 3.64
C LEU A 20 7.43 23.91 2.97
N LEU A 21 8.19 23.46 1.97
CA LEU A 21 7.96 22.17 1.31
C LEU A 21 8.10 21.01 2.30
N ARG A 22 9.19 20.98 3.09
CA ARG A 22 9.37 19.97 4.14
C ARG A 22 8.21 19.99 5.15
N LYS A 23 7.76 21.17 5.58
CA LYS A 23 6.65 21.30 6.53
C LYS A 23 5.33 20.81 5.93
N ALA A 24 5.05 21.15 4.67
CA ALA A 24 3.86 20.72 3.96
C ALA A 24 3.83 19.19 3.77
N MET A 25 4.96 18.59 3.37
CA MET A 25 5.06 17.15 3.08
C MET A 25 5.26 16.28 4.32
N ARG A 26 5.73 16.82 5.45
CA ARG A 26 6.01 16.06 6.70
C ARG A 26 4.88 15.13 7.09
N GLY A 27 3.64 15.61 6.97
CA GLY A 27 2.47 14.82 7.31
C GLY A 27 2.23 13.64 6.36
N THR A 28 2.58 13.76 5.07
CA THR A 28 2.44 12.67 4.10
C THR A 28 3.52 11.62 4.31
N TYR A 29 4.78 12.03 4.51
CA TYR A 29 5.89 11.12 4.87
C TYR A 29 5.61 10.35 6.17
N LYS A 30 5.05 11.01 7.20
CA LYS A 30 4.67 10.32 8.44
C LYS A 30 3.65 9.20 8.17
N VAL A 31 2.66 9.45 7.31
CA VAL A 31 1.63 8.46 6.98
C VAL A 31 2.21 7.33 6.14
N ALA A 32 3.11 7.62 5.20
CA ALA A 32 3.83 6.58 4.43
C ALA A 32 4.64 5.66 5.35
N ALA A 33 5.36 6.22 6.32
CA ALA A 33 6.11 5.45 7.32
C ALA A 33 5.19 4.60 8.21
N GLN A 34 4.05 5.16 8.65
CA GLN A 34 3.04 4.42 9.41
C GLN A 34 2.43 3.28 8.60
N LEU A 35 2.16 3.51 7.32
CA LEU A 35 1.65 2.49 6.42
C LEU A 35 2.63 1.33 6.28
N ARG A 36 3.91 1.64 6.04
CA ARG A 36 4.95 0.61 5.98
C ARG A 36 5.02 -0.22 7.27
N ALA A 37 4.95 0.44 8.43
CA ALA A 37 4.98 -0.24 9.72
C ALA A 37 3.74 -1.15 9.91
N ALA A 38 2.56 -0.65 9.56
CA ALA A 38 1.31 -1.40 9.68
C ALA A 38 1.29 -2.63 8.75
N VAL A 39 1.73 -2.48 7.51
CA VAL A 39 1.83 -3.57 6.53
C VAL A 39 2.80 -4.66 7.00
N ARG A 40 3.98 -4.26 7.51
CA ARG A 40 4.97 -5.19 8.08
C ARG A 40 4.45 -5.94 9.32
N ALA A 41 3.63 -5.30 10.14
CA ALA A 41 3.01 -5.96 11.30
C ALA A 41 2.08 -7.12 10.91
N HIS A 42 1.64 -7.18 9.65
CA HIS A 42 0.83 -8.26 9.08
C HIS A 42 1.65 -9.29 8.27
N GLY A 43 2.98 -9.26 8.34
CA GLY A 43 3.85 -10.23 7.65
C GLY A 43 3.90 -10.06 6.13
N LEU A 44 3.60 -8.85 5.63
CA LEU A 44 3.70 -8.48 4.22
C LEU A 44 5.10 -7.90 3.95
N ASP A 45 6.13 -8.73 4.11
CA ASP A 45 7.54 -8.31 4.01
C ASP A 45 7.96 -7.94 2.58
N ASP A 46 7.32 -8.56 1.58
CA ASP A 46 7.52 -8.29 0.15
C ASP A 46 6.81 -7.00 -0.32
N PHE A 47 6.17 -6.26 0.59
CA PHE A 47 5.50 -5.02 0.23
C PHE A 47 6.54 -3.91 -0.08
N PRO A 48 6.46 -3.26 -1.25
CA PRO A 48 7.36 -2.19 -1.66
C PRO A 48 7.37 -1.02 -0.67
N GLU A 49 8.49 -0.30 -0.61
CA GLU A 49 8.58 0.89 0.24
C GLU A 49 7.71 2.03 -0.32
N PRO A 50 6.67 2.51 0.42
CA PRO A 50 5.83 3.58 -0.08
C PRO A 50 6.64 4.86 -0.28
N THR A 51 6.56 5.44 -1.47
CA THR A 51 7.24 6.70 -1.80
C THR A 51 6.26 7.86 -1.83
N VAL A 52 6.75 9.09 -1.63
CA VAL A 52 5.90 10.29 -1.67
C VAL A 52 6.21 11.07 -2.93
N TYR A 53 5.23 11.13 -3.83
CA TYR A 53 5.29 11.89 -5.07
C TYR A 53 4.05 12.78 -5.20
N ASP A 54 4.24 14.04 -5.58
CA ASP A 54 3.14 15.02 -5.77
C ASP A 54 2.12 15.08 -4.61
N SER A 55 2.62 15.08 -3.37
CA SER A 55 1.81 15.04 -2.13
C SER A 55 0.93 13.79 -1.94
N LYS A 56 1.04 12.80 -2.81
CA LYS A 56 0.43 11.47 -2.71
C LYS A 56 1.45 10.44 -2.23
N ILE A 57 0.94 9.29 -1.82
CA ILE A 57 1.74 8.14 -1.40
C ILE A 57 1.61 7.10 -2.50
N HIS A 58 2.68 6.88 -3.24
CA HIS A 58 2.78 5.84 -4.23
C HIS A 58 3.12 4.53 -3.52
N LEU A 59 2.29 3.52 -3.71
CA LEU A 59 2.44 2.24 -3.04
C LEU A 59 3.39 1.30 -3.77
N GLY A 60 3.49 1.38 -5.11
CA GLY A 60 4.31 0.50 -5.92
C GLY A 60 3.64 -0.84 -6.24
N ASP A 61 4.45 -1.75 -6.78
CA ASP A 61 4.01 -3.05 -7.28
C ASP A 61 4.09 -4.13 -6.19
N VAL A 62 3.06 -4.96 -6.11
CA VAL A 62 3.02 -6.13 -5.24
C VAL A 62 2.77 -7.40 -6.05
N SER A 63 3.32 -8.53 -5.60
CA SER A 63 2.98 -9.83 -6.18
C SER A 63 1.49 -10.15 -5.96
N ILE A 64 0.93 -11.03 -6.80
CA ILE A 64 -0.47 -11.46 -6.68
C ILE A 64 -0.74 -12.10 -5.30
N ALA A 65 0.20 -12.89 -4.78
CA ALA A 65 0.09 -13.49 -3.46
C ALA A 65 0.07 -12.43 -2.34
N THR A 66 0.90 -11.40 -2.43
CA THR A 66 0.91 -10.29 -1.46
C THR A 66 -0.37 -9.47 -1.54
N ALA A 67 -0.90 -9.23 -2.74
CA ALA A 67 -2.18 -8.56 -2.94
C ALA A 67 -3.36 -9.35 -2.32
N ASP A 68 -3.37 -10.68 -2.47
CA ASP A 68 -4.38 -11.54 -1.86
C ASP A 68 -4.32 -11.53 -0.32
N LYS A 69 -3.12 -11.64 0.25
CA LYS A 69 -2.93 -11.51 1.71
C LYS A 69 -3.41 -10.14 2.20
N LEU A 70 -3.08 -9.06 1.49
CA LEU A 70 -3.56 -7.72 1.83
C LEU A 70 -5.09 -7.63 1.76
N ALA A 71 -5.72 -8.21 0.74
CA ALA A 71 -7.17 -8.27 0.64
C ALA A 71 -7.78 -8.99 1.85
N CYS A 72 -7.20 -10.12 2.26
CA CYS A 72 -7.64 -10.88 3.44
C CYS A 72 -7.50 -10.07 4.74
N VAL A 73 -6.36 -9.39 4.93
CA VAL A 73 -6.14 -8.50 6.10
C VAL A 73 -7.18 -7.38 6.14
N LEU A 74 -7.60 -6.87 4.98
CA LEU A 74 -8.64 -5.85 4.85
C LEU A 74 -10.07 -6.41 4.98
N GLY A 75 -10.22 -7.70 5.26
CA GLY A 75 -11.50 -8.35 5.53
C GLY A 75 -12.16 -8.99 4.30
N ALA A 76 -11.42 -9.25 3.21
CA ALA A 76 -11.89 -10.13 2.15
C ALA A 76 -11.98 -11.58 2.66
N PRO A 77 -12.96 -12.37 2.21
CA PRO A 77 -13.00 -13.79 2.52
C PRO A 77 -11.78 -14.50 1.91
N PRO A 78 -11.16 -15.46 2.60
CA PRO A 78 -10.06 -16.25 2.05
C PRO A 78 -10.55 -17.03 0.82
N GLN A 79 -9.69 -17.20 -0.17
CA GLN A 79 -9.97 -17.98 -1.38
C GLN A 79 -9.10 -19.24 -1.44
N ALA A 80 -9.35 -20.08 -2.44
CA ALA A 80 -8.52 -21.24 -2.72
C ALA A 80 -7.06 -20.82 -2.95
N GLU A 81 -6.14 -21.74 -2.65
CA GLU A 81 -4.71 -21.51 -2.82
C GLU A 81 -4.40 -21.10 -4.26
N LEU A 82 -3.67 -20.00 -4.40
CA LEU A 82 -3.29 -19.45 -5.69
C LEU A 82 -2.31 -20.38 -6.40
N ALA A 83 -2.36 -20.43 -7.74
CA ALA A 83 -1.28 -21.04 -8.50
C ALA A 83 0.06 -20.33 -8.23
N GLU A 84 1.18 -21.06 -8.37
CA GLU A 84 2.54 -20.49 -8.22
C GLU A 84 2.77 -19.34 -9.20
N THR A 85 2.21 -19.44 -10.41
CA THR A 85 2.15 -18.36 -11.40
C THR A 85 0.69 -18.16 -11.82
N PRO A 86 -0.05 -17.26 -11.14
CA PRO A 86 -1.45 -17.02 -11.45
C PRO A 86 -1.64 -16.56 -12.89
N ASP A 87 -2.67 -17.10 -13.54
CA ASP A 87 -3.06 -16.63 -14.85
C ASP A 87 -3.80 -15.28 -14.77
N TRP A 88 -4.11 -14.70 -15.93
CA TRP A 88 -4.77 -13.40 -15.97
C TRP A 88 -6.15 -13.39 -15.28
N PRO A 89 -7.06 -14.34 -15.51
CA PRO A 89 -8.31 -14.45 -14.75
C PRO A 89 -8.13 -14.50 -13.23
N GLU A 90 -7.19 -15.31 -12.74
CA GLU A 90 -6.94 -15.46 -11.30
C GLU A 90 -6.37 -14.17 -10.69
N ALA A 91 -5.40 -13.54 -11.37
CA ALA A 91 -4.84 -12.26 -10.94
C ALA A 91 -5.88 -11.13 -10.97
N GLN A 92 -6.75 -11.10 -11.97
CA GLN A 92 -7.85 -10.13 -12.05
C GLN A 92 -8.87 -10.32 -10.91
N GLN A 93 -9.15 -11.56 -10.52
CA GLN A 93 -10.00 -11.86 -9.37
C GLN A 93 -9.38 -11.32 -8.07
N VAL A 94 -8.07 -11.51 -7.88
CA VAL A 94 -7.34 -10.95 -6.72
C VAL A 94 -7.39 -9.43 -6.70
N ALA A 95 -7.11 -8.77 -7.83
CA ALA A 95 -7.19 -7.32 -7.97
C ALA A 95 -8.59 -6.78 -7.59
N ASN A 96 -9.65 -7.42 -8.12
CA ASN A 96 -11.03 -7.05 -7.80
C ASN A 96 -11.37 -7.26 -6.31
N ARG A 97 -10.93 -8.38 -5.72
CA ARG A 97 -11.13 -8.66 -4.28
C ARG A 97 -10.43 -7.63 -3.42
N LEU A 98 -9.20 -7.25 -3.79
CA LEU A 98 -8.45 -6.21 -3.12
C LEU A 98 -9.14 -4.85 -3.25
N ASP A 99 -9.62 -4.46 -4.43
CA ASP A 99 -10.34 -3.20 -4.64
C ASP A 99 -11.60 -3.09 -3.76
N VAL A 100 -12.40 -4.16 -3.71
CA VAL A 100 -13.61 -4.21 -2.88
C VAL A 100 -13.27 -4.13 -1.39
N ALA A 101 -12.30 -4.91 -0.92
CA ALA A 101 -11.88 -4.90 0.48
C ALA A 101 -11.30 -3.53 0.86
N PHE A 102 -10.47 -2.96 0.00
CA PHE A 102 -9.90 -1.62 0.18
C PHE A 102 -10.98 -0.54 0.26
N LYS A 103 -11.93 -0.52 -0.68
CA LYS A 103 -13.06 0.43 -0.67
C LYS A 103 -13.85 0.32 0.63
N LYS A 104 -14.14 -0.89 1.08
CA LYS A 104 -14.85 -1.12 2.35
C LYS A 104 -14.05 -0.63 3.55
N ALA A 105 -12.78 -1.05 3.66
CA ALA A 105 -11.90 -0.72 4.77
C ALA A 105 -11.60 0.79 4.88
N THR A 106 -11.48 1.47 3.74
CA THR A 106 -11.15 2.90 3.70
C THR A 106 -12.37 3.82 3.62
N GLY A 107 -13.60 3.28 3.68
CA GLY A 107 -14.84 4.06 3.61
C GLY A 107 -15.05 4.74 2.25
N GLY A 108 -14.80 4.03 1.15
CA GLY A 108 -14.97 4.51 -0.22
C GLY A 108 -13.71 5.13 -0.84
N GLY A 109 -12.51 4.82 -0.32
CA GLY A 109 -11.26 5.19 -0.97
C GLY A 109 -11.13 4.53 -2.35
N PHE A 110 -10.39 5.19 -3.24
CA PHE A 110 -10.06 4.65 -4.56
C PHE A 110 -8.56 4.28 -4.61
N MET A 111 -8.27 3.17 -5.27
CA MET A 111 -6.93 2.66 -5.52
C MET A 111 -6.85 2.37 -7.03
N ASP A 112 -5.97 3.09 -7.72
CA ASP A 112 -5.83 2.98 -9.18
C ASP A 112 -4.95 1.79 -9.52
N GLN A 113 -5.57 0.60 -9.55
CA GLN A 113 -4.84 -0.64 -9.72
C GLN A 113 -4.49 -0.88 -11.18
N TYR A 114 -3.26 -1.30 -11.44
CA TYR A 114 -2.85 -1.80 -12.75
C TYR A 114 -2.26 -3.20 -12.63
N LEU A 115 -2.82 -4.15 -13.38
CA LEU A 115 -2.34 -5.52 -13.41
C LEU A 115 -1.26 -5.67 -14.48
N HIS A 116 -0.03 -5.91 -14.03
CA HIS A 116 1.11 -6.23 -14.88
C HIS A 116 1.08 -7.74 -15.21
N PRO A 117 0.92 -8.13 -16.48
CA PRO A 117 1.03 -9.53 -16.87
C PRO A 117 2.48 -10.01 -16.81
N TYR A 118 2.67 -11.33 -16.79
CA TYR A 118 4.00 -11.92 -16.93
C TYR A 118 4.73 -11.36 -18.17
N CYS A 119 5.91 -10.80 -17.95
CA CYS A 119 6.69 -10.14 -18.98
C CYS A 119 7.88 -11.01 -19.37
N ARG A 120 7.73 -11.80 -20.44
CA ARG A 120 8.83 -12.66 -20.96
C ARG A 120 10.09 -11.88 -21.35
N ARG A 121 9.98 -10.59 -21.65
CA ARG A 121 11.12 -9.74 -22.03
C ARG A 121 11.96 -9.33 -20.82
N CYS A 122 11.32 -9.15 -19.67
CA CYS A 122 11.94 -8.67 -18.45
C CYS A 122 12.04 -9.74 -17.36
N ASP A 123 11.49 -10.94 -17.62
CA ASP A 123 11.44 -12.09 -16.71
C ASP A 123 10.81 -11.73 -15.35
N CYS A 124 9.82 -10.83 -15.40
CA CYS A 124 9.09 -10.37 -14.22
C CYS A 124 7.77 -11.15 -14.09
N ASP A 125 7.52 -11.65 -12.88
CA ASP A 125 6.27 -12.28 -12.50
C ASP A 125 5.08 -11.32 -12.57
N PRO A 126 3.84 -11.84 -12.69
CA PRO A 126 2.64 -11.03 -12.61
C PRO A 126 2.59 -10.24 -11.29
N ALA A 127 2.24 -8.95 -11.39
CA ALA A 127 2.18 -8.04 -10.25
C ALA A 127 1.00 -7.08 -10.37
N ILE A 128 0.54 -6.54 -9.26
CA ILE A 128 -0.47 -5.47 -9.20
C ILE A 128 0.20 -4.21 -8.71
N GLU A 129 0.22 -3.17 -9.55
CA GLU A 129 0.54 -1.81 -9.13
C GLU A 129 -0.64 -1.25 -8.33
N LEU A 130 -0.39 -0.79 -7.11
CA LEU A 130 -1.44 -0.28 -6.22
C LEU A 130 -1.69 1.22 -6.40
N GLY A 131 -0.95 1.88 -7.28
CA GLY A 131 -1.11 3.29 -7.64
C GLY A 131 -0.89 4.26 -6.48
N ASP A 132 -1.48 5.44 -6.62
CA ASP A 132 -1.28 6.57 -5.71
C ASP A 132 -2.44 6.77 -4.75
N LEU A 133 -2.12 6.94 -3.47
CA LEU A 133 -3.08 7.29 -2.43
C LEU A 133 -2.94 8.74 -1.97
N THR A 134 -4.08 9.40 -1.79
CA THR A 134 -4.08 10.66 -1.04
C THR A 134 -3.71 10.40 0.43
N LYS A 135 -3.12 11.39 1.10
CA LYS A 135 -2.83 11.33 2.55
C LYS A 135 -4.08 11.00 3.40
N GLY A 136 -5.27 11.37 2.95
CA GLY A 136 -6.53 11.05 3.63
C GLY A 136 -6.86 9.57 3.55
N THR A 137 -6.84 9.02 2.33
CA THR A 137 -7.10 7.60 2.08
C THR A 137 -6.05 6.72 2.76
N ALA A 138 -4.76 7.05 2.65
CA ALA A 138 -3.69 6.30 3.30
C ALA A 138 -3.82 6.28 4.84
N ARG A 139 -4.29 7.37 5.46
CA ARG A 139 -4.58 7.37 6.91
C ARG A 139 -5.71 6.42 7.29
N ARG A 140 -6.77 6.36 6.47
CA ARG A 140 -7.87 5.42 6.68
C ARG A 140 -7.39 3.97 6.49
N LEU A 141 -6.52 3.73 5.51
CA LEU A 141 -5.89 2.42 5.33
C LEU A 141 -5.05 2.00 6.55
N VAL A 142 -4.16 2.87 7.04
CA VAL A 142 -3.37 2.61 8.26
C VAL A 142 -4.27 2.27 9.44
N LYS A 143 -5.36 3.04 9.63
CA LYS A 143 -6.33 2.78 10.68
C LYS A 143 -6.96 1.38 10.53
N ALA A 144 -7.44 1.04 9.34
CA ALA A 144 -8.03 -0.27 9.07
C ALA A 144 -7.03 -1.42 9.31
N LEU A 145 -5.76 -1.24 8.94
CA LEU A 145 -4.71 -2.23 9.19
C LEU A 145 -4.46 -2.43 10.70
N HIS A 146 -4.44 -1.36 11.49
CA HIS A 146 -4.33 -1.51 12.95
C HIS A 146 -5.56 -2.19 13.55
N GLU A 147 -6.77 -1.81 13.13
CA GLU A 147 -8.01 -2.46 13.60
C GLU A 147 -8.05 -3.95 13.24
N ALA A 148 -7.56 -4.33 12.07
CA ALA A 148 -7.42 -5.73 11.67
C ALA A 148 -6.39 -6.49 12.51
N HIS A 149 -5.30 -5.83 12.92
CA HIS A 149 -4.29 -6.41 13.80
C HIS A 149 -4.85 -6.67 15.21
N ASP A 150 -5.61 -5.71 15.74
CA ASP A 150 -6.24 -5.83 17.06
C ASP A 150 -7.39 -6.86 17.08
N ALA A 151 -8.07 -7.05 15.95
CA ALA A 151 -9.13 -8.04 15.80
C ALA A 151 -8.62 -9.47 15.52
N ALA A 152 -7.35 -9.64 15.16
CA ALA A 152 -6.77 -10.95 14.95
C ALA A 152 -6.68 -11.70 16.29
N PRO A 153 -7.25 -12.92 16.42
CA PRO A 153 -7.07 -13.71 17.64
C PRO A 153 -5.58 -13.99 17.83
N ALA A 154 -5.10 -13.82 19.07
CA ALA A 154 -3.73 -14.13 19.45
C ALA A 154 -3.32 -15.51 18.92
N PRO A 155 -2.12 -15.67 18.34
CA PRO A 155 -1.67 -16.97 17.85
C PRO A 155 -1.75 -17.96 19.00
N ALA A 156 -2.49 -19.06 18.79
CA ALA A 156 -2.61 -20.16 19.73
C ALA A 156 -1.22 -20.78 19.94
N ALA A 157 -0.47 -20.25 20.89
CA ALA A 157 0.80 -20.78 21.31
C ALA A 157 0.58 -22.21 21.85
N LEU A 158 1.19 -23.17 21.15
CA LEU A 158 1.58 -24.52 21.57
C LEU A 158 0.84 -25.06 22.81
N ARG A 159 -0.22 -25.84 22.58
CA ARG A 159 -0.72 -26.85 23.52
C ARG A 159 -0.58 -28.25 22.94
N GLU A 160 0.63 -28.62 22.51
CA GLU A 160 0.95 -30.02 22.24
C GLU A 160 2.38 -30.31 22.71
N ARG A 161 2.49 -30.73 23.99
CA ARG A 161 3.58 -31.53 24.55
C ARG A 161 3.23 -31.91 25.98
N SER A 162 2.45 -32.98 26.13
CA SER A 162 2.43 -33.90 27.27
C SER A 162 1.49 -35.06 26.93
N ALA A 163 2.02 -36.03 26.21
CA ALA A 163 1.58 -37.43 26.21
C ALA A 163 2.83 -38.28 26.43
#